data_AF-A0A7X7RHT3-F1
#
_entry.id   AF-A0A7X7RHT3-F1
#
_cell.length_a   1.000
_cell.length_b   1.000
_cell.length_c   1.000
_cell.angle_alpha   90.00
_cell.angle_beta   90.00
_cell.angle_gamma   90.00
#
_symmetry.space_group_name_H-M   'P 1'
#
loop_
_entity.id
_entity.type
_entity.pdbx_description
1 polymer ?
#
loop_
_entity_poly.entity_id
_entity_poly.type
_entity_poly.pdbx_seq_one_letter_code
_entity_poly.pdbx_strand_id
1 'polypeptide(L)'
;MQIDGSLLANGGNGTLNGGSSGSGGSILLSSGRLLSGTGTLESRGATVVVHSWSSDYAHPGGGGRIAIWQCLPLAAAEKRVAENRTSGLTKVDELRMFDGVINVSEGPPVGHGATPGTVEYYNALTTILILR
;
A
#
# COMPACT_ATOMS: atom_id res chain seq x y z
N MET A 1 -7.47 -12.61 -10.63
CA MET A 1 -7.16 -11.41 -11.45
C MET A 1 -5.70 -11.53 -11.85
N GLN A 2 -5.34 -11.13 -13.07
CA GLN A 2 -3.96 -11.21 -13.56
C GLN A 2 -3.38 -9.80 -13.70
N ILE A 3 -2.15 -9.59 -13.19
CA ILE A 3 -1.40 -8.34 -13.35
C ILE A 3 -0.01 -8.68 -13.88
N ASP A 4 0.23 -8.32 -15.15
CA ASP A 4 1.54 -8.42 -15.79
C ASP A 4 2.13 -7.04 -16.14
N GLY A 5 1.35 -5.98 -15.97
CA GLY A 5 1.79 -4.60 -16.13
C GLY A 5 2.30 -3.99 -14.83
N SER A 6 2.52 -2.67 -14.84
CA SER A 6 2.96 -1.91 -13.68
C SER A 6 1.83 -1.07 -13.10
N LEU A 7 1.63 -1.16 -11.79
CA LEU A 7 0.79 -0.26 -11.01
C LEU A 7 1.69 0.55 -10.08
N LEU A 8 1.71 1.87 -10.28
CA LEU A 8 2.61 2.79 -9.59
C LEU A 8 1.80 3.82 -8.81
N ALA A 9 2.04 3.92 -7.50
CA ALA A 9 1.50 4.97 -6.65
C ALA A 9 2.64 5.74 -5.99
N ASN A 10 2.90 6.96 -6.48
CA ASN A 10 3.96 7.79 -5.93
C ASN A 10 3.43 8.67 -4.80
N GLY A 11 4.26 8.86 -3.77
CA GLY A 11 3.97 9.79 -2.69
C GLY A 11 3.88 11.23 -3.18
N GLY A 12 2.99 11.98 -2.54
CA GLY A 12 2.83 13.42 -2.76
C GLY A 12 3.83 14.21 -1.94
N ASN A 13 4.34 15.29 -2.53
CA ASN A 13 5.23 16.25 -1.88
C ASN A 13 4.48 17.57 -1.69
N GLY A 14 4.67 18.21 -0.54
CA GLY A 14 4.08 19.51 -0.20
C GLY A 14 5.03 20.39 0.60
N THR A 15 4.72 21.67 0.67
CA THR A 15 5.49 22.67 1.43
C THR A 15 4.54 23.42 2.36
N LEU A 16 4.93 23.58 3.62
CA LEU A 16 4.12 24.26 4.65
C LEU A 16 4.99 25.25 5.41
N ASN A 17 4.74 26.56 5.27
CA ASN A 17 5.38 27.63 6.05
C ASN A 17 6.91 27.48 6.23
N GLY A 18 7.63 27.15 5.15
CA GLY A 18 9.09 26.94 5.17
C GLY A 18 9.55 25.52 5.56
N GLY A 19 8.63 24.67 6.03
CA GLY A 19 8.84 23.25 6.26
C GLY A 19 8.42 22.38 5.07
N SER A 20 8.85 21.11 5.10
CA SER A 20 8.55 20.11 4.07
C SER A 20 7.49 19.13 4.55
N SER A 21 6.50 18.80 3.70
CA SER A 21 5.42 17.86 3.98
C SER A 21 5.33 16.80 2.89
N GLY A 22 4.80 15.62 3.21
CA GLY A 22 4.52 14.61 2.20
C GLY A 22 3.58 13.52 2.68
N SER A 23 3.05 12.75 1.73
CA SER A 23 2.33 11.51 2.01
C SER A 23 2.89 10.41 1.13
N GLY A 24 2.94 9.18 1.65
CA GLY A 24 3.26 8.02 0.83
C GLY A 24 2.16 7.72 -0.18
N GLY A 25 2.55 7.13 -1.30
CA GLY A 25 1.62 6.52 -2.25
C GLY A 25 0.85 5.39 -1.59
N SER A 26 -0.32 5.07 -2.13
CA SER A 26 -1.16 4.00 -1.60
C SER A 26 -1.81 3.21 -2.72
N ILE A 27 -1.67 1.89 -2.65
CA ILE A 27 -2.36 0.95 -3.52
C ILE A 27 -3.25 0.08 -2.63
N LEU A 28 -4.55 0.09 -2.93
CA LEU A 28 -5.47 -0.95 -2.49
C LEU A 28 -5.83 -1.79 -3.71
N LEU A 29 -5.47 -3.08 -3.68
CA LEU A 29 -5.85 -4.02 -4.71
C LEU A 29 -6.81 -5.05 -4.12
N SER A 30 -8.01 -5.12 -4.68
CA SER A 30 -9.02 -6.08 -4.25
C SER A 30 -9.46 -6.95 -5.43
N SER A 31 -9.49 -8.26 -5.21
CA SER A 31 -9.95 -9.21 -6.22
C SER A 31 -10.85 -10.26 -5.61
N GLY A 32 -11.98 -10.56 -6.26
CA GLY A 32 -12.86 -11.67 -5.88
C GLY A 32 -12.24 -13.07 -6.08
N ARG A 33 -11.00 -13.16 -6.59
CA ARG A 33 -10.25 -14.41 -6.79
C ARG A 33 -8.81 -14.21 -6.33
N LEU A 34 -8.00 -15.26 -6.39
CA LEU A 34 -6.56 -15.15 -6.21
C LEU A 34 -5.95 -14.23 -7.28
N LEU A 35 -4.97 -13.44 -6.85
CA LEU A 35 -4.15 -12.61 -7.73
C LEU A 35 -3.04 -13.47 -8.32
N SER A 36 -2.79 -13.31 -9.61
CA SER A 36 -1.67 -13.94 -10.31
C SER A 36 -1.00 -12.98 -11.27
N GLY A 37 0.15 -13.38 -11.81
CA GLY A 37 0.88 -12.62 -12.82
C GLY A 37 2.31 -12.31 -12.41
N THR A 38 2.99 -11.56 -13.27
CA THR A 38 4.44 -11.27 -13.21
C THR A 38 4.75 -9.76 -13.17
N GLY A 39 3.71 -8.94 -13.01
CA GLY A 39 3.79 -7.49 -13.09
C GLY A 39 4.50 -6.84 -11.90
N THR A 40 4.42 -5.51 -11.84
CA THR A 40 5.05 -4.72 -10.77
C THR A 40 4.00 -3.92 -10.01
N LEU A 41 4.01 -4.03 -8.69
CA LEU A 41 3.26 -3.16 -7.79
C LEU A 41 4.26 -2.33 -7.01
N GLU A 42 4.28 -1.02 -7.24
CA GLU A 42 5.22 -0.12 -6.57
C GLU A 42 4.48 1.04 -5.90
N SER A 43 4.73 1.20 -4.61
CA SER A 43 4.20 2.31 -3.82
C SER A 43 5.36 3.05 -3.18
N ARG A 44 5.57 4.30 -3.61
CA ARG A 44 6.70 5.11 -3.15
C ARG A 44 6.26 6.03 -2.03
N GLY A 45 7.13 6.18 -1.04
CA GLY A 45 7.07 7.30 -0.09
C GLY A 45 7.19 8.64 -0.80
N ALA A 46 6.96 9.71 -0.04
CA ALA A 46 7.30 11.05 -0.50
C ALA A 46 8.82 11.19 -0.73
N THR A 47 9.24 12.15 -1.55
CA THR A 47 10.65 12.40 -1.90
C THR A 47 11.08 13.81 -1.54
N VAL A 48 10.34 14.45 -0.63
CA VAL A 48 10.55 15.85 -0.29
C VAL A 48 11.96 16.07 0.27
N VAL A 49 12.64 17.10 -0.22
CA VAL A 49 13.95 17.48 0.30
C VAL A 49 13.73 18.18 1.63
N VAL A 50 14.28 17.61 2.70
CA VAL A 50 14.32 18.27 3.99
C VAL A 50 15.36 19.37 3.95
N HIS A 51 14.93 20.61 4.16
CA HIS A 51 15.84 21.73 4.23
C HIS A 51 16.68 21.68 5.53
N SER A 52 18.01 21.72 5.37
CA SER A 52 18.98 21.56 6.45
C SER A 52 18.92 22.62 7.56
N TRP A 53 18.23 23.74 7.33
CA TRP A 53 18.08 24.82 8.30
C TRP A 53 16.94 24.58 9.31
N SER A 54 16.13 23.54 9.13
CA SER A 54 15.23 23.03 10.17
C SER A 54 14.81 21.57 9.93
N SER A 55 15.44 20.65 10.65
CA SER A 55 14.92 19.28 10.82
C SER A 55 13.61 19.24 11.61
N ASP A 56 13.40 20.24 12.46
CA ASP A 56 12.30 20.27 13.43
C ASP A 56 10.95 20.58 12.77
N TYR A 57 10.96 21.26 11.62
CA TYR A 57 9.78 21.52 10.79
C TYR A 57 9.72 20.65 9.53
N ALA A 58 10.58 19.63 9.45
CA ALA A 58 10.60 18.68 8.36
C ALA A 58 9.73 17.46 8.68
N HIS A 59 8.58 17.38 8.01
CA HIS A 59 7.63 16.27 8.10
C HIS A 59 7.58 15.56 6.75
N PRO A 60 8.67 14.87 6.37
CA PRO A 60 8.93 14.50 5.00
C PRO A 60 7.92 13.54 4.38
N GLY A 61 7.00 13.00 5.19
CA GLY A 61 5.90 12.15 4.77
C GLY A 61 6.13 10.68 5.05
N GLY A 62 5.06 9.89 4.93
CA GLY A 62 5.11 8.44 5.14
C GLY A 62 5.67 7.68 3.95
N GLY A 63 6.13 6.45 4.21
CA GLY A 63 6.45 5.48 3.16
C GLY A 63 5.21 5.01 2.38
N GLY A 64 5.45 4.35 1.26
CA GLY A 64 4.39 3.77 0.45
C GLY A 64 3.60 2.69 1.20
N ARG A 65 2.35 2.51 0.79
CA ARG A 65 1.44 1.49 1.32
C ARG A 65 0.89 0.63 0.19
N ILE A 66 0.91 -0.69 0.38
CA ILE A 66 0.23 -1.64 -0.51
C ILE A 66 -0.60 -2.60 0.36
N ALA A 67 -1.90 -2.66 0.11
CA ALA A 67 -2.78 -3.66 0.70
C ALA A 67 -3.40 -4.50 -0.42
N ILE A 68 -3.26 -5.82 -0.36
CA ILE A 68 -3.80 -6.74 -1.36
C ILE A 68 -4.80 -7.69 -0.71
N TRP A 69 -6.06 -7.58 -1.10
CA TRP A 69 -7.18 -8.29 -0.52
C TRP A 69 -7.77 -9.24 -1.56
N GLN A 70 -7.45 -10.53 -1.44
CA GLN A 70 -7.91 -11.59 -2.34
C GLN A 70 -9.19 -12.24 -1.84
N CYS A 71 -9.90 -12.87 -2.77
CA CYS A 71 -11.20 -13.49 -2.56
C CYS A 71 -12.24 -12.54 -1.95
N LEU A 72 -12.08 -11.23 -2.17
CA LEU A 72 -13.01 -10.20 -1.72
C LEU A 72 -13.29 -9.23 -2.88
N PRO A 73 -14.56 -8.99 -3.23
CA PRO A 73 -14.91 -7.97 -4.22
C PRO A 73 -14.57 -6.54 -3.75
N LEU A 74 -14.24 -5.65 -4.69
CA LEU A 74 -13.83 -4.28 -4.41
C LEU A 74 -14.81 -3.52 -3.52
N ALA A 75 -16.12 -3.57 -3.81
CA ALA A 75 -17.13 -2.87 -3.00
C ALA A 75 -17.14 -3.32 -1.52
N ALA A 76 -16.85 -4.60 -1.25
CA ALA A 76 -16.73 -5.10 0.11
C ALA A 76 -15.40 -4.70 0.77
N ALA A 77 -14.32 -4.59 -0.02
CA ALA A 77 -13.04 -4.07 0.44
C ALA A 77 -13.14 -2.58 0.81
N GLU A 78 -13.73 -1.76 -0.05
CA GLU A 78 -13.94 -0.32 0.17
C GLU A 78 -14.73 -0.06 1.45
N LYS A 79 -15.85 -0.78 1.63
CA LYS A 79 -16.65 -0.69 2.86
C LYS A 79 -15.82 -1.00 4.10
N ARG A 80 -15.02 -2.07 4.07
CA ARG A 80 -14.16 -2.48 5.19
C ARG A 80 -13.04 -1.49 5.46
N VAL A 81 -12.44 -0.91 4.42
CA VAL A 81 -11.42 0.14 4.57
C VAL A 81 -12.04 1.38 5.22
N ALA A 82 -13.23 1.80 4.79
CA ALA A 82 -13.95 2.91 5.41
C ALA A 82 -14.33 2.62 6.88
N GLU A 83 -14.61 1.37 7.22
CA GLU A 83 -14.89 0.90 8.59
C GLU A 83 -13.63 0.60 9.42
N ASN A 84 -12.43 0.74 8.84
CA ASN A 84 -11.16 0.29 9.44
C ASN A 84 -11.21 -1.16 9.96
N ARG A 85 -11.78 -2.08 9.16
CA ARG A 85 -12.12 -3.44 9.59
C ARG A 85 -11.41 -4.53 8.79
N THR A 86 -10.46 -5.19 9.44
CA THR A 86 -9.76 -6.38 8.91
C THR A 86 -10.30 -7.70 9.47
N SER A 87 -11.26 -7.67 10.39
CA SER A 87 -11.82 -8.88 11.01
C SER A 87 -12.41 -9.85 9.97
N GLY A 88 -12.15 -11.16 10.15
CA GLY A 88 -12.55 -12.21 9.20
C GLY A 88 -11.71 -12.26 7.91
N LEU A 89 -10.67 -11.42 7.79
CA LEU A 89 -9.60 -11.64 6.83
C LEU A 89 -8.49 -12.45 7.49
N THR A 90 -7.89 -13.35 6.73
CA THR A 90 -6.67 -14.05 7.12
C THR A 90 -5.49 -13.32 6.51
N LYS A 91 -4.60 -12.77 7.33
CA LYS A 91 -3.33 -12.23 6.85
C LYS A 91 -2.46 -13.38 6.36
N VAL A 92 -1.81 -13.20 5.21
CA VAL A 92 -0.88 -14.17 4.64
C VAL A 92 0.48 -13.52 4.44
N ASP A 93 1.53 -14.33 4.43
CA ASP A 93 2.90 -13.82 4.30
C ASP A 93 3.30 -13.57 2.83
N GLU A 94 2.64 -14.25 1.89
CA GLU A 94 2.97 -14.20 0.47
C GLU A 94 1.75 -14.42 -0.42
N LEU A 95 1.86 -13.97 -1.67
CA LEU A 95 0.87 -14.20 -2.72
C LEU A 95 1.33 -15.35 -3.64
N ARG A 96 1.04 -16.59 -3.25
CA ARG A 96 1.54 -17.82 -3.91
C ARG A 96 1.37 -17.91 -5.43
N MET A 97 0.42 -17.20 -6.02
CA MET A 97 0.15 -17.24 -7.47
C MET A 97 0.70 -16.02 -8.22
N PHE A 98 1.27 -15.04 -7.51
CA PHE A 98 1.85 -13.83 -8.08
C PHE A 98 3.38 -13.91 -7.98
N ASP A 99 4.04 -13.99 -9.14
CA ASP A 99 5.49 -14.10 -9.31
C ASP A 99 6.08 -12.77 -9.81
N GLY A 100 5.41 -11.67 -9.46
CA GLY A 100 5.81 -10.31 -9.82
C GLY A 100 6.59 -9.62 -8.70
N VAL A 101 6.93 -8.36 -8.94
CA VAL A 101 7.67 -7.54 -7.98
C VAL A 101 6.70 -6.69 -7.17
N ILE A 102 6.83 -6.73 -5.85
CA ILE A 102 6.08 -5.85 -4.93
C ILE A 102 7.06 -5.02 -4.12
N ASN A 103 7.10 -3.72 -4.41
CA ASN A 103 8.03 -2.79 -3.80
C ASN A 103 7.28 -1.68 -3.05
N VAL A 104 7.69 -1.47 -1.80
CA VAL A 104 7.27 -0.32 -1.00
C VAL A 104 8.50 0.45 -0.59
N SER A 105 8.56 1.74 -0.93
CA SER A 105 9.69 2.57 -0.51
C SER A 105 9.35 3.31 0.77
N GLU A 106 10.39 3.57 1.55
CA GLU A 106 10.32 4.45 2.70
C GLU A 106 10.09 5.90 2.27
N GLY A 107 9.63 6.73 3.21
CA GLY A 107 9.77 8.18 3.07
C GLY A 107 11.24 8.60 3.29
N PRO A 108 11.57 9.88 3.12
CA PRO A 108 12.92 10.39 3.33
C PRO A 108 13.37 10.14 4.77
N PRO A 109 14.62 9.69 5.01
CA PRO A 109 15.10 9.27 6.33
C PRO A 109 15.38 10.44 7.30
N VAL A 110 15.28 11.67 6.81
CA VAL A 110 15.61 12.91 7.54
C VAL A 110 14.32 13.61 7.91
N GLY A 111 14.17 14.07 9.17
CA GLY A 111 12.97 14.74 9.67
C GLY A 111 12.10 13.85 10.57
N HIS A 112 11.06 14.42 11.17
CA HIS A 112 10.19 13.72 12.10
C HIS A 112 9.03 13.02 11.39
N GLY A 113 8.80 11.74 11.74
CA GLY A 113 7.58 11.02 11.33
C GLY A 113 7.68 10.29 9.99
N ALA A 114 8.88 10.11 9.43
CA ALA A 114 9.08 9.17 8.34
C ALA A 114 8.68 7.76 8.81
N THR A 115 7.75 7.14 8.10
CA THR A 115 7.32 5.77 8.39
C THR A 115 7.86 4.83 7.32
N PRO A 116 8.32 3.62 7.68
CA PRO A 116 8.72 2.61 6.69
C PRO A 116 7.59 2.32 5.71
N GLY A 117 7.93 1.95 4.47
CA GLY A 117 6.95 1.40 3.55
C GLY A 117 6.33 0.11 4.12
N THR A 118 5.04 -0.13 3.88
CA THR A 118 4.40 -1.36 4.35
C THR A 118 3.58 -2.04 3.27
N VAL A 119 3.68 -3.37 3.25
CA VAL A 119 2.87 -4.24 2.41
C VAL A 119 2.15 -5.25 3.29
N GLU A 120 0.87 -5.45 3.02
CA GLU A 120 0.08 -6.48 3.69
C GLU A 120 -0.83 -7.25 2.72
N TYR A 121 -0.91 -8.55 2.93
CA TYR A 121 -1.69 -9.47 2.12
C TYR A 121 -2.79 -10.11 2.96
N TYR A 122 -4.01 -10.11 2.42
CA TYR A 122 -5.18 -10.60 3.10
C TYR A 122 -6.01 -11.48 2.19
N ASN A 123 -6.47 -12.62 2.71
CA ASN A 123 -7.46 -13.46 2.07
C ASN A 123 -8.77 -13.37 2.85
N ALA A 124 -9.87 -13.07 2.17
CA ALA A 124 -11.17 -13.30 2.75
C ALA A 124 -11.43 -14.80 2.81
N LEU A 125 -11.69 -15.33 4.01
CA LEU A 125 -12.18 -16.70 4.17
C LEU A 125 -13.53 -16.80 3.46
N THR A 126 -13.52 -17.29 2.24
CA THR A 126 -14.73 -17.63 1.52
C THR A 126 -14.94 -19.12 1.75
N THR A 127 -16.02 -19.47 2.45
CA THR A 127 -16.58 -20.81 2.37
C THR A 127 -16.82 -21.11 0.90
N ILE A 128 -16.01 -21.99 0.31
CA ILE A 128 -16.26 -22.50 -1.04
C ILE A 128 -17.48 -23.41 -0.92
N LEU A 129 -18.65 -22.88 -1.29
CA LEU A 129 -19.85 -23.69 -1.46
C LEU A 129 -19.75 -24.39 -2.82
N ILE A 130 -19.35 -25.67 -2.82
CA ILE A 130 -19.49 -26.53 -3.99
C ILE A 130 -20.95 -27.00 -4.01
N LEU A 131 -21.76 -26.38 -4.86
CA LEU A 131 -23.06 -26.93 -5.22
C LEU A 131 -22.83 -28.00 -6.28
N ARG A 132 -23.29 -29.21 -5.99
CA ARG A 132 -23.38 -30.34 -6.93
C ARG A 132 -24.81 -30.47 -7.41
#